data_AF-A0A2E9RBI3-F1
#
_entry.id   AF-A0A2E9RBI3-F1
#
_cell.length_a   1.000
_cell.length_b   1.000
_cell.length_c   1.000
_cell.angle_alpha   90.00
_cell.angle_beta   90.00
_cell.angle_gamma   90.00
#
_symmetry.space_group_name_H-M   'P 1'
#
loop_
_entity.id
_entity.type
_entity.pdbx_description
1 polymer ?
#
loop_
_entity_poly.entity_id
_entity_poly.type
_entity_poly.pdbx_seq_one_letter_code
_entity_poly.pdbx_strand_id
1 'polypeptide(L)'
;MTDYSQMKCEACRVGAPLATADEVEGFLKQHPQWEKLVADGEDRIQRKFQFKDFEQALAFTNRVGALAEEEGHHPALLTEWGRVTVGWWTHKIHGLHVNDFIMASKTDTLAG
;
A
#
# COMPACT_ATOMS: atom_id res chain seq x y z
N MET A 1 7.15 6.33 -17.16
CA MET A 1 6.21 5.86 -16.13
C MET A 1 7.08 5.34 -14.99
N THR A 2 6.90 5.82 -13.77
CA THR A 2 7.79 5.50 -12.64
C THR A 2 7.52 4.08 -12.16
N ASP A 3 8.54 3.23 -12.14
CA ASP A 3 8.42 1.89 -11.57
C ASP A 3 8.77 1.93 -10.07
N TYR A 4 7.74 2.14 -9.25
CA TYR A 4 7.90 2.19 -7.80
C TYR A 4 8.27 0.83 -7.18
N SER A 5 8.04 -0.30 -7.87
CA SER A 5 8.34 -1.63 -7.34
C SER A 5 9.85 -1.87 -7.14
N GLN A 6 10.68 -1.14 -7.89
CA GLN A 6 12.14 -1.23 -7.84
C GLN A 6 12.78 -0.25 -6.84
N MET A 7 11.98 0.63 -6.24
CA MET A 7 12.46 1.60 -5.25
C MET A 7 12.50 0.97 -3.85
N LYS A 8 13.22 1.60 -2.91
CA LYS A 8 13.24 1.20 -1.50
C LYS A 8 12.58 2.29 -0.66
N CYS A 9 11.86 1.87 0.38
CA CYS A 9 11.31 2.83 1.33
C CYS A 9 12.43 3.60 2.03
N GLU A 10 12.23 4.91 2.19
CA GLU A 10 13.10 5.73 3.01
C GLU A 10 12.49 5.94 4.38
N ALA A 11 13.32 5.99 5.42
CA ALA A 11 12.83 6.19 6.79
C ALA A 11 12.09 7.54 6.90
N CYS A 12 10.76 7.48 6.97
CA CYS A 12 9.95 8.68 7.09
C CYS A 12 10.15 9.34 8.46
N ARG A 13 10.44 10.65 8.44
CA ARG A 13 10.61 11.50 9.63
C ARG A 13 9.43 12.46 9.73
N VAL A 14 9.16 12.94 10.95
CA VAL A 14 8.19 14.02 11.17
C VAL A 14 8.60 15.22 10.31
N GLY A 15 7.67 15.72 9.48
CA GLY A 15 7.92 16.81 8.54
C GLY A 15 8.40 16.40 7.14
N ALA A 16 8.47 15.10 6.82
CA ALA A 16 8.62 14.65 5.44
C ALA A 16 7.44 15.18 4.57
N PRO A 17 7.69 15.54 3.30
CA PRO A 17 6.66 16.09 2.44
C PRO A 17 5.59 15.04 2.14
N LEU A 18 4.33 15.47 2.14
CA LEU A 18 3.24 14.67 1.57
C LEU A 18 3.46 14.51 0.07
N ALA A 19 2.98 13.37 -0.47
CA ALA A 19 2.84 13.19 -1.90
C ALA A 19 1.93 14.28 -2.47
N THR A 20 2.34 14.84 -3.60
CA THR A 20 1.58 15.86 -4.33
C THR A 20 0.35 15.25 -5.00
N ALA A 21 -0.62 16.10 -5.35
CA ALA A 21 -1.81 15.65 -6.09
C ALA A 21 -1.44 14.97 -7.42
N ASP A 22 -0.44 15.51 -8.14
CA ASP A 22 0.04 14.96 -9.40
C ASP A 22 0.70 13.58 -9.23
N GLU A 23 1.43 13.35 -8.14
CA GLU A 23 2.02 12.04 -7.83
C GLU A 23 0.94 11.01 -7.50
N VAL A 24 -0.06 11.41 -6.71
CA VAL A 24 -1.20 10.55 -6.36
C VAL A 24 -2.00 10.18 -7.61
N GLU A 25 -2.40 11.17 -8.41
CA GLU A 25 -3.12 10.93 -9.67
C GLU A 25 -2.28 10.12 -10.65
N GLY A 26 -0.99 10.43 -10.74
CA GLY A 26 -0.02 9.73 -11.55
C GLY A 26 0.02 8.25 -11.19
N PHE A 27 0.11 7.92 -9.90
CA PHE A 27 0.11 6.55 -9.38
C PHE A 27 -1.20 5.82 -9.68
N LEU A 28 -2.36 6.42 -9.36
CA LEU A 28 -3.68 5.80 -9.54
C LEU A 28 -3.99 5.51 -11.02
N LYS A 29 -3.49 6.33 -11.95
CA LYS A 29 -3.60 6.05 -13.40
C LYS A 29 -2.82 4.82 -13.83
N GLN A 30 -1.70 4.49 -13.17
CA GLN A 30 -0.88 3.30 -13.49
C GLN A 30 -1.42 2.05 -12.78
N HIS A 31 -2.01 2.26 -11.61
CA HIS A 31 -2.49 1.22 -10.71
C HIS A 31 -4.00 1.33 -10.50
N PRO A 32 -4.84 1.08 -11.54
CA PRO A 32 -6.28 1.34 -11.51
C PRO A 32 -7.07 0.46 -10.52
N GLN A 33 -6.44 -0.56 -9.95
CA GLN A 33 -7.03 -1.42 -8.91
C GLN A 33 -6.85 -0.83 -7.50
N TRP A 34 -6.02 0.21 -7.36
CA TRP A 34 -5.88 0.99 -6.14
C TRP A 34 -6.82 2.19 -6.18
N GLU A 35 -7.41 2.49 -5.02
CA GLU A 35 -8.32 3.62 -4.83
C GLU A 35 -7.80 4.53 -3.72
N LYS A 36 -7.94 5.86 -3.90
CA LYS A 36 -7.72 6.81 -2.80
C LYS A 36 -8.97 6.87 -1.93
N LEU A 37 -8.79 6.85 -0.62
CA LEU A 37 -9.85 7.05 0.35
C LEU A 37 -9.37 7.90 1.54
N VAL A 38 -10.32 8.47 2.27
CA VAL A 38 -10.06 9.16 3.53
C VAL A 38 -10.61 8.30 4.66
N ALA A 39 -9.75 7.92 5.60
CA ALA A 39 -10.12 7.19 6.81
C ALA A 39 -9.53 7.89 8.03
N ASP A 40 -10.34 8.11 9.06
CA ASP A 40 -9.95 8.84 10.28
C ASP A 40 -9.36 10.23 10.03
N GLY A 41 -9.74 10.88 8.91
CA GLY A 41 -9.21 12.18 8.49
C GLY A 41 -7.87 12.13 7.75
N GLU A 42 -7.36 10.94 7.44
CA GLU A 42 -6.08 10.74 6.75
C GLU A 42 -6.29 10.19 5.33
N ASP A 43 -5.54 10.72 4.38
CA ASP A 43 -5.50 10.19 3.01
C ASP A 43 -4.75 8.84 3.00
N ARG A 44 -5.39 7.83 2.40
CA ARG A 44 -4.84 6.48 2.22
C ARG A 44 -5.07 5.99 0.79
N ILE A 45 -4.29 5.01 0.37
CA ILE A 45 -4.60 4.19 -0.82
C ILE A 45 -4.93 2.78 -0.39
N GLN A 46 -5.89 2.16 -1.07
CA GLN A 46 -6.37 0.83 -0.75
C GLN A 46 -6.57 -0.01 -1.99
N ARG A 47 -6.38 -1.32 -1.85
CA ARG A 47 -6.80 -2.30 -2.84
C ARG A 47 -7.38 -3.54 -2.17
N LYS A 48 -8.39 -4.13 -2.81
CA LYS A 48 -9.00 -5.41 -2.41
C LYS A 48 -8.49 -6.52 -3.33
N PHE A 49 -7.79 -7.50 -2.76
CA PHE A 49 -7.30 -8.69 -3.43
C PHE A 49 -8.25 -9.85 -3.19
N GLN A 50 -8.61 -10.59 -4.23
CA GLN A 50 -9.57 -11.70 -4.17
C GLN A 50 -8.85 -13.05 -4.25
N PHE A 51 -9.32 -14.01 -3.47
CA PHE A 51 -8.79 -15.37 -3.36
C PHE A 51 -9.94 -16.37 -3.28
N LYS A 52 -9.65 -17.65 -3.49
CA LYS A 52 -10.68 -18.71 -3.48
C LYS A 52 -11.21 -19.02 -2.07
N ASP A 53 -10.35 -18.92 -1.06
CA ASP A 53 -10.61 -19.34 0.31
C ASP A 53 -9.79 -18.50 1.31
N PHE A 54 -10.01 -18.75 2.60
CA PHE A 54 -9.30 -18.04 3.68
C PHE A 54 -7.81 -18.42 3.76
N GLU A 55 -7.44 -19.65 3.42
CA GLU A 55 -6.05 -20.10 3.47
C GLU A 55 -5.17 -19.30 2.50
N GLN A 56 -5.63 -19.13 1.25
CA GLN A 56 -4.93 -18.33 0.26
C GLN A 56 -4.88 -16.83 0.62
N ALA A 57 -5.97 -16.30 1.17
CA ALA A 57 -6.01 -14.92 1.68
C ALA A 57 -5.00 -14.72 2.83
N LEU A 58 -4.93 -15.65 3.77
CA LEU A 58 -3.97 -15.60 4.88
C LEU A 58 -2.52 -15.73 4.37
N ALA A 59 -2.26 -16.62 3.41
CA ALA A 59 -0.93 -16.76 2.80
C ALA A 59 -0.47 -15.47 2.11
N PHE A 60 -1.37 -14.79 1.37
CA PHE A 60 -1.07 -13.46 0.82
C PHE A 60 -0.83 -12.42 1.91
N THR A 61 -1.67 -12.39 2.94
CA THR A 61 -1.50 -11.49 4.10
C THR A 61 -0.11 -11.62 4.72
N ASN A 62 0.36 -12.85 4.93
CA ASN A 62 1.70 -13.11 5.49
C ASN A 62 2.83 -12.65 4.57
N ARG A 63 2.69 -12.80 3.25
CA ARG A 63 3.66 -12.28 2.27
C ARG A 63 3.75 -10.75 2.33
N VAL A 64 2.60 -10.07 2.41
CA VAL A 64 2.55 -8.61 2.55
C VAL A 64 3.16 -8.17 3.90
N GLY A 65 2.88 -8.89 4.99
CA GLY A 65 3.49 -8.63 6.30
C GLY A 65 5.00 -8.78 6.29
N ALA A 66 5.54 -9.82 5.65
CA ALA A 66 6.99 -10.01 5.51
C ALA A 66 7.64 -8.88 4.70
N LEU A 67 7.01 -8.46 3.60
CA LEU A 67 7.43 -7.31 2.79
C LEU A 67 7.44 -6.01 3.61
N ALA A 68 6.40 -5.79 4.42
CA ALA A 68 6.29 -4.61 5.28
C ALA A 68 7.43 -4.52 6.30
N GLU A 69 7.80 -5.64 6.92
CA GLU A 69 8.94 -5.71 7.83
C GLU A 69 10.28 -5.48 7.14
N GLU A 70 10.48 -6.03 5.93
CA GLU A 70 11.71 -5.80 5.16
C GLU A 70 11.91 -4.32 4.84
N GLU A 71 10.83 -3.62 4.50
CA GLU A 71 10.86 -2.21 4.08
C GLU A 71 10.71 -1.23 5.25
N GLY A 72 10.35 -1.72 6.45
CA GLY A 72 10.09 -0.88 7.62
C GLY A 72 8.91 0.07 7.43
N HIS A 73 7.91 -0.31 6.64
CA HIS A 73 6.71 0.46 6.36
C HIS A 73 5.49 -0.46 6.40
N HIS A 74 4.51 -0.15 7.24
CA HIS A 74 3.47 -1.10 7.64
C HIS A 74 2.08 -0.70 7.12
N PRO A 75 1.30 -1.65 6.56
CA PRO A 75 -0.06 -1.41 6.08
C PRO A 75 -1.11 -1.64 7.15
N ALA A 76 -2.34 -1.21 6.87
CA ALA A 76 -3.53 -1.88 7.40
C ALA A 76 -3.86 -3.11 6.56
N LEU A 77 -4.13 -4.23 7.23
CA LEU A 77 -4.55 -5.49 6.60
C LEU A 77 -5.86 -5.96 7.21
N LEU A 78 -6.85 -6.21 6.35
CA LEU A 78 -8.08 -6.90 6.72
C LEU A 78 -8.18 -8.19 5.90
N THR A 79 -7.98 -9.32 6.57
CA THR A 79 -8.05 -10.66 5.98
C THR A 79 -9.40 -11.28 6.28
N GLU A 80 -10.12 -11.66 5.24
CA GLU A 80 -11.45 -12.25 5.28
C GLU A 80 -11.51 -13.47 4.35
N TRP A 81 -12.61 -14.22 4.38
CA TRP A 81 -12.78 -15.37 3.49
C TRP A 81 -12.70 -14.93 2.02
N GLY A 82 -11.67 -15.41 1.31
CA GLY A 82 -11.45 -15.11 -0.10
C GLY A 82 -11.08 -13.65 -0.40
N ARG A 83 -10.66 -12.86 0.59
CA ARG A 83 -10.29 -11.46 0.38
C ARG A 83 -9.22 -10.96 1.34
N VAL A 84 -8.32 -10.11 0.82
CA VAL A 84 -7.46 -9.25 1.65
C VAL A 84 -7.62 -7.81 1.19
N THR A 85 -8.00 -6.93 2.11
CA THR A 85 -7.96 -5.48 1.88
C THR A 85 -6.65 -4.94 2.43
N VAL A 86 -5.86 -4.30 1.57
CA VAL A 86 -4.56 -3.71 1.93
C VAL A 86 -4.67 -2.20 1.82
N GLY A 87 -4.33 -1.49 2.89
CA GLY A 87 -4.29 -0.03 2.93
C GLY A 87 -2.90 0.50 3.28
N TRP A 88 -2.39 1.44 2.50
CA TRP A 88 -1.10 2.11 2.72
C TRP A 88 -1.29 3.60 2.98
N TRP A 89 -0.62 4.09 4.02
CA TRP A 89 -0.43 5.49 4.33
C TRP A 89 0.72 5.65 5.31
N THR A 90 1.22 6.88 5.45
CA THR A 90 2.30 7.19 6.35
C THR A 90 1.77 7.86 7.63
N HIS A 91 1.63 7.07 8.70
CA HIS A 91 1.11 7.50 10.00
C HIS A 91 1.76 8.79 10.55
N LYS A 92 3.08 8.93 10.40
CA LYS A 92 3.84 10.06 10.99
C LYS A 92 3.51 11.41 10.37
N ILE A 93 2.95 11.43 9.17
CA ILE A 93 2.60 12.66 8.44
C ILE A 93 1.11 12.77 8.14
N HIS A 94 0.30 11.84 8.68
CA HIS A 94 -1.16 11.82 8.53
C HIS A 94 -1.64 11.86 7.06
N GLY A 95 -0.94 11.15 6.17
CA GLY A 95 -1.29 11.12 4.75
C GLY A 95 -0.36 10.27 3.91
N LEU A 96 -0.38 10.52 2.59
CA LEU A 96 0.39 9.76 1.61
C LEU A 96 1.82 10.30 1.45
N HIS A 97 2.77 9.39 1.38
CA HIS A 97 4.17 9.60 1.01
C HIS A 97 4.51 8.69 -0.18
N VAL A 98 5.63 8.94 -0.86
CA VAL A 98 6.09 8.07 -1.96
C VAL A 98 6.27 6.61 -1.53
N ASN A 99 6.61 6.37 -0.25
CA ASN A 99 6.71 5.01 0.32
C ASN A 99 5.40 4.23 0.18
N ASP A 100 4.25 4.90 0.27
CA ASP A 100 2.95 4.24 0.13
C ASP A 100 2.77 3.70 -1.30
N PHE A 101 3.26 4.44 -2.31
CA PHE A 101 3.27 3.99 -3.70
C PHE A 101 4.26 2.84 -3.94
N ILE A 102 5.45 2.91 -3.33
CA ILE A 102 6.44 1.84 -3.36
C ILE A 102 5.85 0.55 -2.81
N MET A 103 5.24 0.62 -1.62
CA MET A 103 4.67 -0.56 -0.98
C MET A 103 3.44 -1.08 -1.70
N ALA A 104 2.60 -0.20 -2.26
CA ALA A 104 1.47 -0.61 -3.08
C ALA A 104 1.92 -1.34 -4.36
N SER A 105 2.89 -0.80 -5.10
CA SER A 105 3.43 -1.46 -6.30
C SER A 105 4.15 -2.77 -6.00
N LYS A 106 4.88 -2.87 -4.87
CA LYS A 106 5.46 -4.16 -4.43
C LYS A 106 4.39 -5.15 -3.99
N THR A 107 3.32 -4.68 -3.34
CA THR A 107 2.17 -5.53 -2.99
C THR A 107 1.55 -6.17 -4.23
N ASP A 108 1.46 -5.41 -5.33
CA ASP A 108 0.92 -5.93 -6.60
C ASP A 108 1.75 -7.11 -7.15
N THR A 109 3.07 -7.15 -6.94
CA THR A 109 3.92 -8.26 -7.42
C THR A 109 3.74 -9.54 -6.61
N LEU A 110 3.19 -9.45 -5.39
CA LEU A 110 2.86 -10.60 -4.55
C LEU A 110 1.51 -11.22 -4.91
N ALA A 111 0.66 -10.48 -5.62
CA ALA A 111 -0.66 -10.91 -6.05
C ALA A 111 -0.55 -11.74 -7.34
N GLY A 112 -0.06 -12.96 -7.17
CA GLY A 112 0.04 -14.01 -8.18
C GLY A 112 -0.10 -15.39 -7.54
#